data_AF-A0A0S3UEA2-F1
#
_entry.id   AF-A0A0S3UEA2-F1
#
_cell.length_a   1.000
_cell.length_b   1.000
_cell.length_c   1.000
_cell.angle_alpha   90.00
_cell.angle_beta   90.00
_cell.angle_gamma   90.00
#
_symmetry.space_group_name_H-M   'P 1'
#
loop_
_entity.id
_entity.type
_entity.pdbx_description
1 polymer ?
#
loop_
_entity_poly.entity_id
_entity_poly.type
_entity_poly.pdbx_seq_one_letter_code
_entity_poly.pdbx_strand_id
1 'polypeptide(L)'
;MQARQQGNTSESTECMEKALKLLPQDNSWLRSLILLNLGVTYFVADNYAAAKQLLPEVSRIGQARGTADPAIAGLYLQAQFLALRGQLDKATSLCQQGLELATERHWLATYAGVLVEVALADLLREQNQLDAAAQHLIQSIDRALQNRQPGLMMGYITLARVRQAQRDFQGAWAAIREAERCQPWLWSTILSVEACKARLYLAEDNLEGAITWTESSGLGIEDELHYSATDQFPKVSELDYLTYAGVLLAQGQLQNALRLLARIQEFARAGGRTIRVMEALLLQALVLQAQGDLERSFGALNQALNIPRQGHYIRLFLDEGKPMAELLQLAAAKKIHSGEVNRLLRIFDSVQEKPTVTSQPLIEPLSDRELEVLQYLATGMSNQAIADQLFVSLAAVKWHARNIYGKLEVNNRTQAVARARELGFLG
;
A
#
# COMPACT_ATOMS: atom_id res chain seq x y z
N MET A 1 -6.24 -26.71 -5.25
CA MET A 1 -6.07 -25.65 -4.21
C MET A 1 -4.78 -25.87 -3.42
N GLN A 2 -4.61 -27.00 -2.73
CA GLN A 2 -3.35 -27.35 -2.04
C GLN A 2 -2.13 -27.31 -2.97
N ALA A 3 -2.23 -27.91 -4.17
CA ALA A 3 -1.17 -27.84 -5.18
C ALA A 3 -0.74 -26.39 -5.50
N ARG A 4 -1.68 -25.45 -5.67
CA ARG A 4 -1.38 -24.02 -5.87
C ARG A 4 -0.65 -23.42 -4.67
N GLN A 5 -1.06 -23.76 -3.44
CA GLN A 5 -0.40 -23.25 -2.23
C GLN A 5 1.07 -23.71 -2.19
N GLN A 6 1.34 -24.96 -2.59
CA GLN A 6 2.69 -25.50 -2.71
C GLN A 6 3.48 -25.00 -3.93
N GLY A 7 2.93 -24.07 -4.72
CA GLY A 7 3.57 -23.56 -5.93
C GLY A 7 3.37 -24.41 -7.20
N ASN A 8 2.71 -25.56 -7.09
CA ASN A 8 2.36 -26.44 -8.23
C ASN A 8 1.12 -25.91 -8.97
N THR A 9 1.24 -24.74 -9.60
CA THR A 9 0.14 -24.06 -10.30
C THR A 9 -0.36 -24.86 -11.52
N SER A 10 0.52 -25.56 -12.24
CA SER A 10 0.16 -26.44 -13.35
C SER A 10 -0.73 -27.61 -12.91
N GLU A 11 -0.34 -28.30 -11.83
CA GLU A 11 -1.14 -29.39 -11.26
C GLU A 11 -2.50 -28.89 -10.76
N SER A 12 -2.51 -27.73 -10.08
CA SER A 12 -3.76 -27.11 -9.62
C SER A 12 -4.68 -26.75 -10.79
N THR A 13 -4.12 -26.27 -11.90
CA THR A 13 -4.86 -25.95 -13.14
C THR A 13 -5.48 -27.22 -13.72
N GLU A 14 -4.69 -28.27 -13.90
CA GLU A 14 -5.16 -29.54 -14.47
C GLU A 14 -6.30 -30.15 -13.62
N CYS A 15 -6.16 -30.12 -12.29
CA CYS A 15 -7.20 -30.62 -11.39
C CYS A 15 -8.50 -29.83 -11.51
N MET A 16 -8.43 -28.50 -11.61
CA MET A 16 -9.61 -27.64 -11.75
C MET A 16 -10.28 -27.81 -13.11
N GLU A 17 -9.51 -27.92 -14.19
CA GLU A 17 -10.04 -28.20 -15.53
C GLU A 17 -10.71 -29.58 -15.62
N LYS A 18 -10.11 -30.61 -15.00
CA LYS A 18 -10.74 -31.93 -14.87
C LYS A 18 -12.06 -31.84 -14.11
N ALA A 19 -12.10 -31.13 -12.99
CA ALA A 19 -13.32 -30.94 -12.22
C ALA A 19 -14.42 -30.22 -13.05
N LEU A 20 -14.06 -29.21 -13.84
CA LEU A 20 -15.01 -28.49 -14.72
C LEU A 20 -15.58 -29.35 -15.84
N LYS A 21 -14.83 -30.34 -16.33
CA LYS A 21 -15.29 -31.32 -17.34
C LYS A 21 -16.25 -32.36 -16.76
N LEU A 22 -16.08 -32.72 -15.48
CA LEU A 22 -16.92 -33.69 -14.79
C LEU A 22 -18.21 -33.07 -14.24
N LEU A 23 -18.25 -31.76 -14.05
CA LEU A 23 -19.45 -31.05 -13.60
C LEU A 23 -20.39 -30.78 -14.77
N PRO A 24 -21.72 -30.84 -14.54
CA PRO A 24 -22.70 -30.39 -15.52
C PRO A 24 -22.39 -28.95 -15.99
N GLN A 25 -22.72 -28.63 -17.24
CA GLN A 25 -22.63 -27.25 -17.75
C GLN A 25 -23.74 -26.33 -17.19
N ASP A 26 -24.36 -26.73 -16.09
CA ASP A 26 -25.31 -25.89 -15.39
C ASP A 26 -24.57 -24.72 -14.71
N ASN A 27 -25.34 -23.70 -14.35
CA ASN A 27 -24.79 -22.60 -13.57
C ASN A 27 -24.62 -23.01 -12.10
N SER A 28 -24.18 -24.22 -11.72
CA SER A 28 -24.13 -24.63 -10.30
C SER A 28 -23.18 -23.75 -9.45
N TRP A 29 -23.48 -23.63 -8.15
CA TRP A 29 -22.63 -22.92 -7.19
C TRP A 29 -21.20 -23.49 -7.19
N LEU A 30 -21.08 -24.82 -7.24
CA LEU A 30 -19.80 -25.52 -7.27
C LEU A 30 -18.97 -25.15 -8.50
N ARG A 31 -19.59 -25.06 -9.68
CA ARG A 31 -18.93 -24.60 -10.91
C ARG A 31 -18.37 -23.18 -10.74
N SER A 32 -19.15 -22.26 -10.19
CA SER A 32 -18.69 -20.87 -9.97
C SER A 32 -17.48 -20.78 -9.03
N LEU A 33 -17.42 -21.62 -7.99
CA LEU A 33 -16.28 -21.67 -7.08
C LEU A 33 -15.03 -22.27 -7.72
N ILE A 34 -15.18 -23.29 -8.57
CA ILE A 34 -14.04 -23.88 -9.27
C ILE A 34 -13.50 -22.90 -10.31
N LEU A 35 -14.37 -22.22 -11.07
CA LEU A 35 -13.95 -21.19 -12.02
C LEU A 35 -13.23 -20.03 -11.30
N LEU A 36 -13.74 -19.57 -10.14
CA LEU A 36 -13.06 -18.56 -9.33
C LEU A 36 -11.67 -19.05 -8.91
N ASN A 37 -11.56 -20.27 -8.39
CA ASN A 37 -10.27 -20.81 -7.95
C ASN A 37 -9.31 -21.08 -9.10
N LEU A 38 -9.80 -21.39 -10.29
CA LEU A 38 -9.00 -21.47 -11.50
C LEU A 38 -8.46 -20.08 -11.88
N GLY A 39 -9.31 -19.05 -11.80
CA GLY A 39 -8.91 -17.65 -11.94
C GLY A 39 -7.81 -17.23 -10.95
N VAL A 40 -7.94 -17.61 -9.67
CA VAL A 40 -6.89 -17.39 -8.66
C VAL A 40 -5.61 -18.14 -9.04
N THR A 41 -5.71 -19.39 -9.51
CA THR A 41 -4.53 -20.17 -9.94
C THR A 41 -3.81 -19.50 -11.11
N TYR A 42 -4.55 -18.97 -12.09
CA TYR A 42 -3.97 -18.18 -13.17
C TYR A 42 -3.33 -16.89 -12.67
N PHE A 43 -3.88 -16.26 -11.63
CA PHE A 43 -3.24 -15.11 -10.99
C PHE A 43 -1.89 -15.48 -10.39
N VAL A 44 -1.80 -16.53 -9.57
CA VAL A 44 -0.52 -17.00 -8.98
C VAL A 44 0.52 -17.35 -10.04
N ALA A 45 0.08 -17.90 -11.18
CA ALA A 45 0.95 -18.26 -12.29
C ALA A 45 1.25 -17.11 -13.27
N ASP A 46 0.74 -15.88 -13.03
CA ASP A 46 0.65 -14.77 -13.99
C ASP A 46 0.19 -15.19 -15.40
N ASN A 47 -0.73 -16.14 -15.48
CA ASN A 47 -1.34 -16.58 -16.74
C ASN A 47 -2.49 -15.65 -17.12
N TYR A 48 -2.14 -14.42 -17.51
CA TYR A 48 -3.12 -13.41 -17.90
C TYR A 48 -3.95 -13.79 -19.12
N ALA A 49 -3.37 -14.51 -20.09
CA ALA A 49 -4.09 -14.90 -21.30
C ALA A 49 -5.31 -15.76 -20.97
N ALA A 50 -5.13 -16.77 -20.12
CA ALA A 50 -6.22 -17.62 -19.67
C ALA A 50 -7.17 -16.88 -18.70
N ALA A 51 -6.63 -16.10 -17.77
CA ALA A 51 -7.44 -15.33 -16.84
C ALA A 51 -8.37 -14.30 -17.53
N LYS A 52 -7.87 -13.63 -18.58
CA LYS A 52 -8.64 -12.65 -19.35
C LYS A 52 -9.88 -13.27 -20.01
N GLN A 53 -9.82 -14.53 -20.41
CA GLN A 53 -10.95 -15.24 -21.00
C GLN A 53 -11.92 -15.74 -19.91
N LEU A 54 -11.38 -16.22 -18.78
CA LEU A 54 -12.15 -16.88 -17.72
C LEU A 54 -12.88 -15.91 -16.78
N LEU A 55 -12.19 -14.88 -16.28
CA LEU A 55 -12.68 -14.05 -15.18
C LEU A 55 -13.99 -13.28 -15.46
N PRO A 56 -14.25 -12.78 -16.69
CA PRO A 56 -15.55 -12.18 -17.02
C PRO A 56 -16.72 -13.16 -16.83
N GLU A 57 -16.50 -14.45 -17.16
CA GLU A 57 -17.52 -15.49 -16.97
C GLU A 57 -17.74 -15.79 -15.48
N VAL A 58 -16.67 -15.85 -14.68
CA VAL A 58 -16.73 -16.01 -13.22
C VAL A 58 -17.64 -14.94 -12.60
N SER A 59 -17.38 -13.67 -12.93
CA SER A 59 -18.17 -12.55 -12.41
C SER A 59 -19.63 -12.62 -12.85
N ARG A 60 -19.88 -12.90 -14.14
CA ARG A 60 -21.24 -13.00 -14.69
C ARG A 60 -22.06 -14.11 -14.02
N ILE A 61 -21.49 -15.29 -13.83
CA ILE A 61 -22.16 -16.41 -13.16
C ILE A 61 -22.44 -16.05 -11.69
N GLY A 62 -21.46 -15.45 -11.00
CA GLY A 62 -21.62 -15.01 -9.62
C GLY A 62 -22.76 -14.02 -9.44
N GLN A 63 -22.85 -13.02 -10.33
CA GLN A 63 -23.92 -12.02 -10.32
C GLN A 63 -25.30 -12.65 -10.56
N ALA A 64 -25.42 -13.52 -11.56
CA ALA A 64 -26.67 -14.19 -11.90
C ALA A 64 -27.19 -15.08 -10.76
N ARG A 65 -26.28 -15.70 -9.98
CA ARG A 65 -26.63 -16.54 -8.83
C ARG A 65 -26.80 -15.78 -7.52
N GLY A 66 -26.39 -14.51 -7.45
CA GLY A 66 -26.37 -13.76 -6.20
C GLY A 66 -25.31 -14.26 -5.21
N THR A 67 -24.17 -14.74 -5.69
CA THR A 67 -23.04 -15.17 -4.85
C THR A 67 -21.93 -14.12 -4.88
N ALA A 68 -21.66 -13.51 -3.73
CA ALA A 68 -20.70 -12.42 -3.60
C ALA A 68 -19.29 -12.79 -4.09
N ASP A 69 -18.74 -13.92 -3.61
CA ASP A 69 -17.33 -14.24 -3.85
C ASP A 69 -16.98 -14.35 -5.35
N PRO A 70 -17.64 -15.18 -6.17
CA PRO A 70 -17.33 -15.22 -7.61
C PRO A 70 -17.64 -13.89 -8.32
N ALA A 71 -18.73 -13.21 -7.95
CA ALA A 71 -19.14 -11.96 -8.59
C ALA A 71 -18.06 -10.88 -8.44
N ILE A 72 -17.65 -10.64 -7.19
CA ILE A 72 -16.76 -9.55 -6.81
C ILE A 72 -15.29 -9.94 -6.98
N ALA A 73 -14.87 -11.14 -6.57
CA ALA A 73 -13.47 -11.55 -6.71
C ALA A 73 -13.05 -11.67 -8.18
N GLY A 74 -13.98 -12.03 -9.08
CA GLY A 74 -13.71 -12.00 -10.53
C GLY A 74 -13.42 -10.60 -11.06
N LEU A 75 -14.10 -9.56 -10.55
CA LEU A 75 -13.84 -8.15 -10.92
C LEU A 75 -12.50 -7.68 -10.32
N TYR A 76 -12.26 -8.01 -9.05
CA TYR A 76 -11.00 -7.73 -8.36
C TYR A 76 -9.79 -8.30 -9.12
N LEU A 77 -9.80 -9.59 -9.48
CA LEU A 77 -8.68 -10.22 -10.18
C LEU A 77 -8.43 -9.59 -11.56
N GLN A 78 -9.49 -9.24 -12.29
CA GLN A 78 -9.36 -8.51 -13.56
C GLN A 78 -8.71 -7.15 -13.35
N ALA A 79 -9.14 -6.40 -12.34
CA ALA A 79 -8.55 -5.11 -12.01
C ALA A 79 -7.05 -5.22 -11.69
N GLN A 80 -6.65 -6.21 -10.88
CA GLN A 80 -5.23 -6.43 -10.55
C GLN A 80 -4.37 -6.72 -11.79
N PHE A 81 -4.86 -7.60 -12.68
CA PHE A 81 -4.15 -7.90 -13.92
C PHE A 81 -4.02 -6.69 -14.85
N LEU A 82 -5.07 -5.86 -14.95
CA LEU A 82 -5.07 -4.63 -15.74
C LEU A 82 -4.13 -3.57 -15.15
N ALA A 83 -4.12 -3.42 -13.82
CA ALA A 83 -3.25 -2.47 -13.12
C ALA A 83 -1.77 -2.76 -13.40
N LEU A 84 -1.33 -4.02 -13.34
CA LEU A 84 0.05 -4.41 -13.66
C LEU A 84 0.41 -4.18 -15.15
N ARG A 85 -0.59 -4.15 -16.03
CA ARG A 85 -0.47 -3.94 -17.48
C ARG A 85 -0.63 -2.48 -17.90
N GLY A 86 -0.59 -1.55 -16.94
CA GLY A 86 -0.64 -0.12 -17.21
C GLY A 86 -2.02 0.40 -17.60
N GLN A 87 -3.09 -0.32 -17.26
CA GLN A 87 -4.48 0.09 -17.55
C GLN A 87 -5.18 0.53 -16.25
N LEU A 88 -4.64 1.57 -15.60
CA LEU A 88 -5.10 2.04 -14.28
C LEU A 88 -6.57 2.45 -14.30
N ASP A 89 -6.98 3.28 -15.26
CA ASP A 89 -8.35 3.80 -15.34
C ASP A 89 -9.39 2.68 -15.47
N LYS A 90 -9.07 1.64 -16.27
CA LYS A 90 -9.94 0.46 -16.42
C LYS A 90 -9.96 -0.40 -15.16
N ALA A 91 -8.80 -0.58 -14.50
CA ALA A 91 -8.73 -1.28 -13.22
C ALA A 91 -9.58 -0.57 -12.16
N THR A 92 -9.47 0.77 -12.06
CA THR A 92 -10.28 1.58 -11.15
C THR A 92 -11.77 1.46 -11.47
N SER A 93 -12.15 1.52 -12.75
CA SER A 93 -13.55 1.34 -13.16
C SER A 93 -14.10 -0.04 -12.76
N LEU A 94 -13.33 -1.12 -12.91
CA LEU A 94 -13.77 -2.46 -12.48
C LEU A 94 -13.89 -2.58 -10.95
N CYS A 95 -12.96 -2.00 -10.20
CA CYS A 95 -13.06 -1.96 -8.74
C CYS A 95 -14.28 -1.14 -8.29
N GLN A 96 -14.55 -0.02 -8.94
CA GLN A 96 -15.72 0.82 -8.66
C GLN A 96 -17.03 0.07 -8.94
N GLN A 97 -17.13 -0.61 -10.09
CA GLN A 97 -18.27 -1.47 -10.41
C GLN A 97 -18.46 -2.57 -9.37
N GLY A 98 -17.37 -3.19 -8.90
CA GLY A 98 -17.43 -4.19 -7.84
C GLY A 98 -17.90 -3.61 -6.50
N LEU A 99 -17.44 -2.41 -6.13
CA LEU A 99 -17.87 -1.73 -4.91
C LEU A 99 -19.35 -1.33 -4.96
N GLU A 100 -19.82 -0.80 -6.08
CA GLU A 100 -21.23 -0.47 -6.33
C GLU A 100 -22.11 -1.72 -6.22
N LEU A 101 -21.75 -2.79 -6.93
CA LEU A 101 -22.45 -4.07 -6.86
C LEU A 101 -22.48 -4.63 -5.43
N ALA A 102 -21.36 -4.57 -4.71
CA ALA A 102 -21.29 -5.01 -3.33
C ALA A 102 -22.15 -4.15 -2.40
N THR A 103 -22.31 -2.87 -2.69
CA THR A 103 -23.19 -1.97 -1.93
C THR A 103 -24.66 -2.32 -2.17
N GLU A 104 -25.07 -2.40 -3.45
CA GLU A 104 -26.44 -2.71 -3.87
C GLU A 104 -26.93 -4.06 -3.32
N ARG A 105 -26.05 -5.06 -3.31
CA ARG A 105 -26.37 -6.43 -2.85
C ARG A 105 -26.06 -6.67 -1.38
N HIS A 106 -25.60 -5.65 -0.66
CA HIS A 106 -25.23 -5.72 0.76
C HIS A 106 -24.12 -6.74 1.05
N TRP A 107 -23.14 -6.82 0.14
CA TRP A 107 -21.96 -7.69 0.20
C TRP A 107 -20.68 -6.98 0.65
N LEU A 108 -20.73 -5.72 1.07
CA LEU A 108 -19.55 -4.98 1.55
C LEU A 108 -18.86 -5.65 2.74
N ALA A 109 -19.62 -6.39 3.57
CA ALA A 109 -19.09 -7.13 4.70
C ALA A 109 -18.58 -8.53 4.34
N THR A 110 -18.65 -8.95 3.08
CA THR A 110 -18.08 -10.23 2.62
C THR A 110 -16.59 -10.08 2.35
N TYR A 111 -15.86 -11.20 2.39
CA TYR A 111 -14.44 -11.21 2.08
C TYR A 111 -14.11 -10.56 0.72
N ALA A 112 -14.85 -10.90 -0.34
CA ALA A 112 -14.64 -10.31 -1.64
C ALA A 112 -14.99 -8.81 -1.68
N GLY A 113 -16.02 -8.38 -0.95
CA GLY A 113 -16.38 -6.96 -0.78
C GLY A 113 -15.25 -6.14 -0.13
N VAL A 114 -14.63 -6.69 0.91
CA VAL A 114 -13.46 -6.08 1.57
C VAL A 114 -12.31 -5.92 0.57
N LEU A 115 -12.00 -6.97 -0.17
CA LEU A 115 -10.84 -6.99 -1.08
C LEU A 115 -10.98 -6.05 -2.27
N VAL A 116 -12.18 -5.92 -2.85
CA VAL A 116 -12.37 -4.98 -3.96
C VAL A 116 -12.24 -3.53 -3.51
N GLU A 117 -12.66 -3.21 -2.27
CA GLU A 117 -12.48 -1.88 -1.67
C GLU A 117 -11.01 -1.61 -1.33
N VAL A 118 -10.28 -2.60 -0.79
CA VAL A 118 -8.83 -2.52 -0.59
C VAL A 118 -8.09 -2.31 -1.92
N ALA A 119 -8.50 -3.01 -2.97
CA ALA A 119 -7.92 -2.84 -4.31
C ALA A 119 -8.18 -1.45 -4.87
N LEU A 120 -9.40 -0.93 -4.73
CA LEU A 120 -9.73 0.44 -5.12
C LEU A 120 -8.81 1.44 -4.41
N ALA A 121 -8.63 1.27 -3.10
CA ALA A 121 -7.76 2.14 -2.31
C ALA A 121 -6.29 2.11 -2.77
N ASP A 122 -5.74 0.96 -3.16
CA ASP A 122 -4.36 0.92 -3.71
C ASP A 122 -4.27 1.63 -5.06
N LEU A 123 -5.30 1.53 -5.91
CA LEU A 123 -5.35 2.27 -7.19
C LEU A 123 -5.49 3.79 -6.97
N LEU A 124 -6.27 4.21 -5.97
CA LEU A 124 -6.36 5.61 -5.56
C LEU A 124 -5.03 6.12 -4.99
N ARG A 125 -4.33 5.26 -4.23
CA ARG A 125 -2.98 5.54 -3.74
C ARG A 125 -2.05 5.81 -4.91
N GLU A 126 -2.01 4.95 -5.93
CA GLU A 126 -1.17 5.16 -7.14
C GLU A 126 -1.44 6.51 -7.82
N GLN A 127 -2.68 7.00 -7.79
CA GLN A 127 -3.09 8.31 -8.31
C GLN A 127 -2.83 9.47 -7.33
N ASN A 128 -2.13 9.21 -6.22
CA ASN A 128 -1.85 10.17 -5.14
C ASN A 128 -3.11 10.73 -4.44
N GLN A 129 -4.26 10.03 -4.53
CA GLN A 129 -5.50 10.36 -3.82
C GLN A 129 -5.51 9.72 -2.42
N LEU A 130 -4.54 10.12 -1.59
CA LEU A 130 -4.18 9.41 -0.36
C LEU A 130 -5.28 9.44 0.72
N ASP A 131 -5.98 10.56 0.86
CA ASP A 131 -7.01 10.71 1.90
C ASP A 131 -8.24 9.85 1.58
N ALA A 132 -8.66 9.83 0.31
CA ALA A 132 -9.71 8.95 -0.17
C ALA A 132 -9.32 7.46 -0.01
N ALA A 133 -8.09 7.11 -0.38
CA ALA A 133 -7.56 5.76 -0.19
C ALA A 133 -7.59 5.34 1.30
N ALA A 134 -7.11 6.20 2.19
CA ALA A 134 -7.12 5.95 3.64
C ALA A 134 -8.54 5.75 4.17
N GLN A 135 -9.49 6.59 3.74
CA GLN A 135 -10.88 6.48 4.16
C GLN A 135 -11.51 5.13 3.75
N HIS A 136 -11.33 4.71 2.49
CA HIS A 136 -11.80 3.41 2.03
C HIS A 136 -11.20 2.26 2.84
N LEU A 137 -9.90 2.30 3.13
CA LEU A 137 -9.23 1.24 3.89
C LEU A 137 -9.74 1.16 5.34
N ILE A 138 -9.85 2.29 6.03
CA ILE A 138 -10.33 2.32 7.41
C ILE A 138 -11.76 1.77 7.48
N GLN A 139 -12.65 2.25 6.61
CA GLN A 139 -14.05 1.80 6.58
C GLN A 139 -14.17 0.31 6.24
N SER A 140 -13.38 -0.17 5.27
CA SER A 140 -13.37 -1.58 4.87
C SER A 140 -12.85 -2.48 5.98
N ILE A 141 -11.73 -2.13 6.61
CA ILE A 141 -11.12 -2.86 7.72
C ILE A 141 -12.07 -2.91 8.93
N ASP A 142 -12.67 -1.78 9.31
CA ASP A 142 -13.60 -1.72 10.44
C ASP A 142 -14.83 -2.62 10.20
N ARG A 143 -15.42 -2.56 8.99
CA ARG A 143 -16.51 -3.47 8.59
C ARG A 143 -16.07 -4.93 8.70
N ALA A 144 -14.89 -5.24 8.21
CA ALA A 144 -14.39 -6.60 8.17
C ALA A 144 -14.11 -7.16 9.57
N LEU A 145 -13.58 -6.35 10.48
CA LEU A 145 -13.40 -6.68 11.89
C LEU A 145 -14.73 -6.97 12.60
N GLN A 146 -15.72 -6.09 12.43
CA GLN A 146 -17.06 -6.27 13.01
C GLN A 146 -17.72 -7.57 12.54
N ASN A 147 -17.45 -7.98 11.30
CA ASN A 147 -18.01 -9.19 10.68
C ASN A 147 -17.07 -10.40 10.75
N ARG A 148 -15.95 -10.31 11.48
CA ARG A 148 -14.95 -11.38 11.66
C ARG A 148 -14.47 -11.99 10.33
N GLN A 149 -14.32 -11.17 9.30
CA GLN A 149 -13.84 -11.63 8.00
C GLN A 149 -12.34 -11.95 8.06
N PRO A 150 -11.90 -13.04 7.40
CA PRO A 150 -10.48 -13.36 7.30
C PRO A 150 -9.75 -12.44 6.30
N GLY A 151 -8.42 -12.52 6.27
CA GLY A 151 -7.60 -11.93 5.19
C GLY A 151 -7.50 -10.41 5.18
N LEU A 152 -7.51 -9.77 6.36
CA LEU A 152 -7.29 -8.32 6.52
C LEU A 152 -5.86 -7.87 6.27
N MET A 153 -4.91 -8.82 6.19
CA MET A 153 -3.50 -8.56 5.97
C MET A 153 -3.27 -7.62 4.78
N MET A 154 -3.97 -7.83 3.66
CA MET A 154 -3.86 -6.96 2.49
C MET A 154 -4.40 -5.54 2.72
N GLY A 155 -5.48 -5.40 3.50
CA GLY A 155 -6.00 -4.09 3.89
C GLY A 155 -4.99 -3.32 4.72
N TYR A 156 -4.38 -3.97 5.72
CA TYR A 156 -3.36 -3.35 6.57
C TYR A 156 -2.05 -3.04 5.82
N ILE A 157 -1.57 -3.93 4.95
CA ILE A 157 -0.40 -3.65 4.11
C ILE A 157 -0.66 -2.42 3.21
N THR A 158 -1.84 -2.36 2.59
CA THR A 158 -2.21 -1.22 1.73
C THR A 158 -2.34 0.07 2.55
N LEU A 159 -2.90 -0.01 3.76
CA LEU A 159 -2.97 1.12 4.68
C LEU A 159 -1.58 1.60 5.08
N ALA A 160 -0.65 0.70 5.36
CA ALA A 160 0.73 1.06 5.65
C ALA A 160 1.37 1.84 4.49
N ARG A 161 1.18 1.40 3.24
CA ARG A 161 1.67 2.10 2.04
C ARG A 161 1.01 3.47 1.85
N VAL A 162 -0.28 3.61 2.16
CA VAL A 162 -0.98 4.91 2.13
C VAL A 162 -0.43 5.84 3.21
N ARG A 163 -0.24 5.36 4.44
CA ARG A 163 0.32 6.15 5.55
C ARG A 163 1.77 6.56 5.29
N GLN A 164 2.60 5.66 4.74
CA GLN A 164 3.94 5.99 4.25
C GLN A 164 3.89 7.13 3.23
N ALA A 165 3.00 7.03 2.24
CA ALA A 165 2.84 8.07 1.22
C ALA A 165 2.37 9.42 1.79
N GLN A 166 1.62 9.41 2.90
CA GLN A 166 1.21 10.58 3.67
C GLN A 166 2.31 11.12 4.61
N ARG A 167 3.46 10.44 4.71
CA ARG A 167 4.51 10.66 5.74
C ARG A 167 4.06 10.44 7.19
N ASP A 168 2.99 9.67 7.38
CA ASP A 168 2.56 9.18 8.69
C ASP A 168 3.26 7.84 8.98
N PHE A 169 4.55 7.90 9.34
CA PHE A 169 5.35 6.70 9.60
C PHE A 169 4.86 5.92 10.82
N GLN A 170 4.38 6.62 11.86
CA GLN A 170 3.80 5.98 13.04
C GLN A 170 2.55 5.16 12.69
N GLY A 171 1.65 5.73 11.90
CA GLY A 171 0.46 5.03 11.39
C GLY A 171 0.82 3.89 10.43
N ALA A 172 1.87 4.06 9.62
CA ALA A 172 2.36 3.00 8.73
C ALA A 172 2.85 1.78 9.53
N TRP A 173 3.71 1.99 10.53
CA TRP A 173 4.18 0.92 11.41
C TRP A 173 3.07 0.28 12.23
N ALA A 174 2.06 1.07 12.66
CA ALA A 174 0.89 0.51 13.33
C ALA A 174 0.11 -0.45 12.42
N ALA A 175 -0.12 -0.06 11.16
CA ALA A 175 -0.77 -0.92 10.19
C ALA A 175 0.06 -2.19 9.89
N ILE A 176 1.39 -2.08 9.76
CA ILE A 176 2.27 -3.26 9.60
C ILE A 176 2.12 -4.24 10.78
N ARG A 177 2.12 -3.75 12.03
CA ARG A 177 1.95 -4.62 13.21
C ARG A 177 0.61 -5.37 13.20
N GLU A 178 -0.46 -4.73 12.74
CA GLU A 178 -1.75 -5.42 12.59
C GLU A 178 -1.74 -6.41 11.42
N ALA A 179 -1.02 -6.12 10.33
CA ALA A 179 -0.82 -7.07 9.23
C ALA A 179 -0.08 -8.33 9.70
N GLU A 180 0.97 -8.20 10.53
CA GLU A 180 1.74 -9.32 11.10
C GLU A 180 0.90 -10.22 12.02
N ARG A 181 -0.13 -9.66 12.68
CA ARG A 181 -1.05 -10.44 13.53
C ARG A 181 -2.11 -11.19 12.75
N CYS A 182 -2.33 -10.83 11.49
CA CYS A 182 -3.30 -11.52 10.65
C CYS A 182 -2.77 -12.92 10.29
N GLN A 183 -3.65 -13.93 10.33
CA GLN A 183 -3.29 -15.22 9.77
C GLN A 183 -3.06 -15.09 8.26
N PRO A 184 -1.94 -15.59 7.72
CA PRO A 184 -1.75 -15.70 6.28
C PRO A 184 -2.91 -16.50 5.70
N TRP A 185 -3.66 -15.90 4.79
CA TRP A 185 -4.83 -16.54 4.20
C TRP A 185 -4.50 -17.21 2.87
N LEU A 186 -5.39 -18.08 2.39
CA LEU A 186 -5.24 -18.99 1.24
C LEU A 186 -4.83 -18.38 -0.11
N TRP A 187 -4.73 -17.06 -0.21
CA TRP A 187 -4.33 -16.35 -1.42
C TRP A 187 -2.92 -15.83 -1.28
N SER A 188 -2.03 -16.34 -2.13
CA SER A 188 -0.73 -15.73 -2.37
C SER A 188 -0.94 -14.30 -2.84
N THR A 189 -0.37 -13.37 -2.10
CA THR A 189 -0.38 -11.94 -2.39
C THR A 189 0.88 -11.59 -3.18
N ILE A 190 0.78 -10.55 -4.02
CA ILE A 190 1.98 -9.93 -4.61
C ILE A 190 2.67 -9.03 -3.58
N LEU A 191 1.92 -8.56 -2.57
CA LEU A 191 2.46 -7.74 -1.49
C LEU A 191 3.00 -8.62 -0.37
N SER A 192 4.20 -8.29 0.10
CA SER A 192 4.91 -8.92 1.21
C SER A 192 4.97 -7.94 2.38
N VAL A 193 4.59 -8.39 3.58
CA VAL A 193 4.70 -7.56 4.81
C VAL A 193 6.15 -7.15 5.04
N GLU A 194 7.07 -8.09 4.87
CA GLU A 194 8.51 -7.86 5.05
C GLU A 194 9.09 -6.90 4.01
N ALA A 195 8.72 -7.03 2.74
CA ALA A 195 9.11 -6.04 1.73
C ALA A 195 8.55 -4.64 2.04
N CYS A 196 7.32 -4.54 2.56
CA CYS A 196 6.74 -3.26 2.95
C CYS A 196 7.48 -2.64 4.14
N LYS A 197 7.95 -3.45 5.11
CA LYS A 197 8.81 -2.99 6.21
C LYS A 197 10.13 -2.43 5.69
N ALA A 198 10.79 -3.11 4.76
CA ALA A 198 12.03 -2.63 4.15
C ALA A 198 11.84 -1.33 3.38
N ARG A 199 10.75 -1.20 2.60
CA ARG A 199 10.41 0.07 1.93
C ARG A 199 10.12 1.19 2.92
N LEU A 200 9.51 0.89 4.06
CA LEU A 200 9.24 1.86 5.12
C LEU A 200 10.54 2.33 5.78
N TYR A 201 11.46 1.41 6.10
CA TYR A 201 12.79 1.75 6.58
C TYR A 201 13.55 2.64 5.60
N LEU A 202 13.54 2.33 4.30
CA LEU A 202 14.14 3.18 3.27
C LEU A 202 13.49 4.58 3.22
N ALA A 203 12.17 4.67 3.37
CA ALA A 203 11.45 5.95 3.36
C ALA A 203 11.70 6.82 4.62
N GLU A 204 12.12 6.20 5.72
CA GLU A 204 12.55 6.87 6.97
C GLU A 204 14.06 7.16 7.02
N ASP A 205 14.79 6.94 5.91
CA ASP A 205 16.25 6.99 5.84
C ASP A 205 16.95 6.03 6.84
N ASN A 206 16.24 5.01 7.32
CA ASN A 206 16.77 3.97 8.21
C ASN A 206 17.39 2.84 7.38
N LEU A 207 18.61 3.08 6.90
CA LEU A 207 19.35 2.08 6.13
C LEU A 207 19.58 0.80 6.93
N GLU A 208 19.91 0.89 8.22
CA GLU A 208 20.22 -0.27 9.07
C GLU A 208 19.06 -1.28 9.07
N GLY A 209 17.82 -0.82 9.29
CA GLY A 209 16.64 -1.70 9.25
C GLY A 209 16.41 -2.36 7.89
N ALA A 210 16.68 -1.65 6.80
CA ALA A 210 16.57 -2.19 5.44
C ALA A 210 17.66 -3.24 5.13
N ILE A 211 18.86 -3.06 5.68
CA ILE A 211 19.96 -4.05 5.57
C ILE A 211 19.61 -5.31 6.37
N THR A 212 19.16 -5.17 7.62
CA THR A 212 18.74 -6.32 8.45
C THR A 212 17.65 -7.14 7.76
N TRP A 213 16.69 -6.47 7.11
CA TRP A 213 15.70 -7.17 6.29
C TRP A 213 16.35 -8.01 5.19
N THR A 214 17.28 -7.42 4.42
CA THR A 214 17.97 -8.11 3.32
C THR A 214 18.66 -9.39 3.82
N GLU A 215 19.40 -9.30 4.93
CA GLU A 215 20.09 -10.44 5.54
C GLU A 215 19.12 -11.56 5.97
N SER A 216 17.94 -11.19 6.48
CA SER A 216 16.90 -12.14 6.92
C SER A 216 16.00 -12.68 5.80
N SER A 217 15.95 -11.97 4.66
CA SER A 217 15.09 -12.30 3.51
C SER A 217 15.57 -13.55 2.78
N GLY A 218 16.89 -13.78 2.77
CA GLY A 218 17.53 -14.87 2.01
C GLY A 218 17.56 -14.63 0.50
N LEU A 219 17.32 -13.40 0.02
CA LEU A 219 17.32 -13.07 -1.40
C LEU A 219 18.74 -12.92 -1.95
N GLY A 220 19.05 -13.68 -2.98
CA GLY A 220 20.25 -13.58 -3.79
C GLY A 220 20.03 -12.81 -5.09
N ILE A 221 21.08 -12.14 -5.58
CA ILE A 221 21.06 -11.38 -6.84
C ILE A 221 20.83 -12.30 -8.05
N GLU A 222 21.27 -13.56 -7.96
CA GLU A 222 21.17 -14.57 -9.02
C GLU A 222 20.04 -15.58 -8.82
N ASP A 223 19.26 -15.45 -7.74
CA ASP A 223 18.19 -16.38 -7.42
C ASP A 223 17.07 -16.33 -8.47
N GLU A 224 16.31 -17.42 -8.57
CA GLU A 224 15.16 -17.49 -9.46
C GLU A 224 14.11 -16.45 -9.08
N LEU A 225 13.63 -15.69 -10.07
CA LEU A 225 12.61 -14.67 -9.85
C LEU A 225 11.22 -15.31 -9.85
N HIS A 226 10.44 -15.03 -8.82
CA HIS A 226 9.07 -15.50 -8.69
C HIS A 226 8.08 -14.33 -8.72
N TYR A 227 6.94 -14.53 -9.37
CA TYR A 227 5.89 -13.52 -9.46
C TYR A 227 5.19 -13.29 -8.11
N SER A 228 4.83 -14.38 -7.42
CA SER A 228 4.13 -14.36 -6.14
C SER A 228 4.67 -15.44 -5.19
N ALA A 229 4.58 -15.18 -3.89
CA ALA A 229 4.98 -16.13 -2.87
C ALA A 229 4.08 -17.39 -2.85
N THR A 230 4.66 -18.52 -2.48
CA THR A 230 4.00 -19.83 -2.32
C THR A 230 4.56 -20.52 -1.06
N ASP A 231 3.97 -21.61 -0.59
CA ASP A 231 4.54 -22.36 0.55
C ASP A 231 5.95 -22.90 0.23
N GLN A 232 6.22 -23.18 -1.05
CA GLN A 232 7.56 -23.56 -1.52
C GLN A 232 8.52 -22.37 -1.55
N PHE A 233 8.01 -21.17 -1.84
CA PHE A 233 8.78 -19.92 -1.95
C PHE A 233 8.13 -18.80 -1.12
N PRO A 234 8.14 -18.90 0.23
CA PRO A 234 7.30 -18.05 1.09
C PRO A 234 7.80 -16.60 1.23
N LYS A 235 9.04 -16.33 0.80
CA LYS A 235 9.71 -15.04 0.93
C LYS A 235 10.05 -14.37 -0.41
N VAL A 236 9.52 -14.90 -1.51
CA VAL A 236 9.99 -14.52 -2.85
C VAL A 236 8.81 -14.07 -3.71
N SER A 237 8.65 -12.75 -3.84
CA SER A 237 7.79 -12.13 -4.84
C SER A 237 8.55 -11.09 -5.64
N GLU A 238 7.95 -10.65 -6.74
CA GLU A 238 8.53 -9.59 -7.58
C GLU A 238 8.72 -8.28 -6.80
N LEU A 239 7.87 -8.00 -5.80
CA LEU A 239 8.01 -6.82 -4.94
C LEU A 239 9.23 -6.93 -4.02
N ASP A 240 9.54 -8.12 -3.50
CA ASP A 240 10.69 -8.35 -2.62
C ASP A 240 11.98 -8.07 -3.40
N TYR A 241 12.12 -8.54 -4.64
CA TYR A 241 13.30 -8.26 -5.47
C TYR A 241 13.45 -6.79 -5.87
N LEU A 242 12.34 -6.10 -6.18
CA LEU A 242 12.39 -4.65 -6.42
C LEU A 242 12.82 -3.88 -5.17
N THR A 243 12.34 -4.31 -4.00
CA THR A 243 12.74 -3.74 -2.71
C THR A 243 14.21 -4.00 -2.44
N TYR A 244 14.70 -5.22 -2.71
CA TYR A 244 16.11 -5.56 -2.59
C TYR A 244 16.99 -4.70 -3.49
N ALA A 245 16.59 -4.46 -4.75
CA ALA A 245 17.29 -3.52 -5.63
C ALA A 245 17.38 -2.09 -5.03
N GLY A 246 16.31 -1.61 -4.38
CA GLY A 246 16.31 -0.35 -3.65
C GLY A 246 17.28 -0.34 -2.46
N VAL A 247 17.37 -1.43 -1.70
CA VAL A 247 18.36 -1.56 -0.61
C VAL A 247 19.79 -1.57 -1.16
N LEU A 248 20.05 -2.30 -2.26
CA LEU A 248 21.37 -2.31 -2.91
C LEU A 248 21.78 -0.90 -3.39
N LEU A 249 20.83 -0.12 -3.92
CA LEU A 249 21.06 1.29 -4.25
C LEU A 249 21.44 2.09 -2.99
N ALA A 250 20.67 1.99 -1.91
CA ALA A 250 20.92 2.71 -0.66
C ALA A 250 22.25 2.32 0.01
N GLN A 251 22.69 1.07 -0.17
CA GLN A 251 24.01 0.59 0.27
C GLN A 251 25.18 1.03 -0.63
N GLY A 252 24.91 1.65 -1.79
CA GLY A 252 25.93 1.98 -2.78
C GLY A 252 26.45 0.76 -3.57
N GLN A 253 25.77 -0.38 -3.51
CA GLN A 253 26.09 -1.58 -4.30
C GLN A 253 25.53 -1.47 -5.73
N LEU A 254 25.95 -0.42 -6.43
CA LEU A 254 25.31 0.04 -7.68
C LEU A 254 25.37 -1.01 -8.79
N GLN A 255 26.47 -1.77 -8.92
CA GLN A 255 26.59 -2.82 -9.94
C GLN A 255 25.66 -4.01 -9.68
N ASN A 256 25.53 -4.40 -8.40
CA ASN A 256 24.61 -5.46 -7.99
C ASN A 256 23.15 -5.05 -8.25
N ALA A 257 22.81 -3.80 -7.93
CA ALA A 257 21.49 -3.23 -8.20
C ALA A 257 21.16 -3.24 -9.70
N LEU A 258 22.08 -2.79 -10.57
CA LEU A 258 21.88 -2.82 -12.03
C LEU A 258 21.68 -4.24 -12.58
N ARG A 259 22.49 -5.20 -12.10
CA ARG A 259 22.39 -6.60 -12.52
C ARG A 259 21.03 -7.19 -12.13
N LEU A 260 20.59 -6.98 -10.89
CA LEU A 260 19.28 -7.45 -10.43
C LEU A 260 18.13 -6.79 -11.22
N LEU A 261 18.18 -5.46 -11.40
CA LEU A 261 17.15 -4.71 -12.13
C LEU A 261 17.03 -5.14 -13.59
N ALA A 262 18.14 -5.50 -14.26
CA ALA A 262 18.08 -6.05 -15.62
C ALA A 262 17.30 -7.37 -15.67
N ARG A 263 17.56 -8.29 -14.73
CA ARG A 263 16.83 -9.56 -14.62
C ARG A 263 15.34 -9.34 -14.32
N ILE A 264 15.02 -8.43 -13.41
CA ILE A 264 13.62 -8.07 -13.09
C ILE A 264 12.92 -7.50 -14.32
N GLN A 265 13.57 -6.65 -15.10
CA GLN A 265 12.98 -6.09 -16.32
C GLN A 265 12.67 -7.16 -17.36
N GLU A 266 13.60 -8.08 -17.62
CA GLU A 266 13.37 -9.20 -18.55
C GLU A 266 12.21 -10.08 -18.09
N PHE A 267 12.21 -10.44 -16.80
CA PHE A 267 11.15 -11.23 -16.18
C PHE A 267 9.78 -10.54 -16.26
N ALA A 268 9.71 -9.24 -15.95
CA ALA A 268 8.49 -8.45 -16.02
C ALA A 268 7.99 -8.26 -17.46
N ARG A 269 8.89 -8.07 -18.43
CA ARG A 269 8.54 -8.00 -19.86
C ARG A 269 7.95 -9.32 -20.34
N ALA A 270 8.53 -10.45 -19.95
CA ALA A 270 8.04 -11.78 -20.34
C ALA A 270 6.60 -12.04 -19.89
N GLY A 271 6.19 -11.56 -18.70
CA GLY A 271 4.79 -11.64 -18.25
C GLY A 271 3.89 -10.47 -18.68
N GLY A 272 4.43 -9.50 -19.42
CA GLY A 272 3.69 -8.31 -19.84
C GLY A 272 3.31 -7.39 -18.68
N ARG A 273 4.05 -7.40 -17.57
CA ARG A 273 3.81 -6.57 -16.38
C ARG A 273 4.42 -5.18 -16.57
N THR A 274 3.84 -4.42 -17.49
CA THR A 274 4.27 -3.09 -17.93
C THR A 274 4.68 -2.15 -16.80
N ILE A 275 3.92 -2.12 -15.70
CA ILE A 275 4.22 -1.24 -14.57
C ILE A 275 5.46 -1.67 -13.78
N ARG A 276 5.74 -2.96 -13.72
CA ARG A 276 6.94 -3.49 -13.05
C ARG A 276 8.20 -3.22 -13.87
N VAL A 277 8.08 -3.26 -15.20
CA VAL A 277 9.14 -2.78 -16.10
C VAL A 277 9.41 -1.29 -15.86
N MET A 278 8.35 -0.49 -15.72
CA MET A 278 8.47 0.95 -15.44
C MET A 278 9.17 1.21 -14.11
N GLU A 279 8.73 0.56 -13.02
CA GLU A 279 9.35 0.68 -11.69
C GLU A 279 10.84 0.29 -11.71
N ALA A 280 11.18 -0.82 -12.37
CA ALA A 280 12.57 -1.25 -12.50
C ALA A 280 13.44 -0.27 -13.31
N LEU A 281 12.89 0.36 -14.37
CA LEU A 281 13.59 1.40 -15.13
C LEU A 281 13.77 2.69 -14.34
N LEU A 282 12.79 3.07 -13.51
CA LEU A 282 12.90 4.23 -12.63
C LEU A 282 14.01 4.01 -11.58
N LEU A 283 14.03 2.85 -10.91
CA LEU A 283 15.11 2.48 -10.01
C LEU A 283 16.46 2.42 -10.73
N GLN A 284 16.51 1.88 -11.96
CA GLN A 284 17.74 1.86 -12.76
C GLN A 284 18.25 3.27 -13.05
N ALA A 285 17.36 4.20 -13.36
CA ALA A 285 17.72 5.60 -13.58
C ALA A 285 18.37 6.23 -12.33
N LEU A 286 17.84 5.93 -11.14
CA LEU A 286 18.42 6.38 -9.87
C LEU A 286 19.79 5.75 -9.58
N VAL A 287 19.95 4.46 -9.86
CA VAL A 287 21.26 3.79 -9.70
C VAL A 287 22.31 4.42 -10.63
N LEU A 288 21.94 4.69 -11.89
CA LEU A 288 22.84 5.34 -12.86
C LEU A 288 23.17 6.78 -12.50
N GLN A 289 22.20 7.53 -11.94
CA GLN A 289 22.44 8.86 -11.39
C GLN A 289 23.44 8.80 -10.22
N ALA A 290 23.28 7.83 -9.30
CA ALA A 290 24.22 7.61 -8.20
C ALA A 290 25.63 7.20 -8.67
N GLN A 291 25.75 6.57 -9.84
CA GLN A 291 27.04 6.30 -10.50
C GLN A 291 27.66 7.54 -11.18
N GLY A 292 26.90 8.63 -11.31
CA GLY A 292 27.30 9.82 -12.08
C GLY A 292 27.09 9.69 -13.59
N ASP A 293 26.52 8.57 -14.08
CA ASP A 293 26.21 8.35 -15.49
C ASP A 293 24.83 8.94 -15.84
N LEU A 294 24.79 10.26 -15.93
CA LEU A 294 23.56 10.99 -16.24
C LEU A 294 23.00 10.68 -17.62
N GLU A 295 23.85 10.34 -18.60
CA GLU A 295 23.40 10.01 -19.95
C GLU A 295 22.55 8.73 -19.95
N ARG A 296 23.07 7.65 -19.35
CA ARG A 296 22.31 6.41 -19.23
C ARG A 296 21.13 6.55 -18.28
N SER A 297 21.27 7.35 -17.21
CA SER A 297 20.16 7.65 -16.28
C SER A 297 18.98 8.28 -17.03
N PHE A 298 19.21 9.32 -17.84
CA PHE A 298 18.16 9.90 -18.68
C PHE A 298 17.62 8.92 -19.71
N GLY A 299 18.48 8.06 -20.27
CA GLY A 299 18.05 6.97 -21.16
C GLY A 299 17.02 6.05 -20.49
N ALA A 300 17.28 5.61 -19.26
CA ALA A 300 16.38 4.76 -18.48
C ALA A 300 15.08 5.51 -18.10
N LEU A 301 15.17 6.75 -17.63
CA LEU A 301 14.00 7.59 -17.33
C LEU A 301 13.12 7.81 -18.57
N ASN A 302 13.73 8.11 -19.72
CA ASN A 302 13.03 8.31 -20.98
C ASN A 302 12.32 7.03 -21.43
N GLN A 303 12.96 5.87 -21.27
CA GLN A 303 12.31 4.59 -21.53
C GLN A 303 11.09 4.37 -20.62
N ALA A 304 11.22 4.64 -19.31
CA ALA A 304 10.11 4.51 -18.36
C ALA A 304 8.93 5.43 -18.72
N LEU A 305 9.20 6.69 -19.07
CA LEU A 305 8.16 7.67 -19.39
C LEU A 305 7.45 7.38 -20.73
N ASN A 306 8.14 6.75 -21.69
CA ASN A 306 7.58 6.36 -22.99
C ASN A 306 6.74 5.06 -22.95
N ILE A 307 6.71 4.34 -21.83
CA ILE A 307 5.88 3.15 -21.69
C ILE A 307 4.39 3.53 -21.88
N PRO A 308 3.69 2.92 -22.86
CA PRO A 308 2.26 3.16 -23.06
C PRO A 308 1.45 2.74 -21.83
N ARG A 309 0.64 3.67 -21.31
CA ARG A 309 -0.22 3.46 -20.14
C ARG A 309 -1.47 4.31 -20.20
N GLN A 310 -2.53 3.87 -19.52
CA GLN A 310 -3.76 4.62 -19.24
C GLN A 310 -3.81 4.93 -17.74
N GLY A 311 -4.10 6.20 -17.42
CA GLY A 311 -4.03 6.73 -16.06
C GLY A 311 -2.61 7.15 -15.63
N HIS A 312 -2.54 7.76 -14.45
CA HIS A 312 -1.33 8.35 -13.91
C HIS A 312 -0.84 7.61 -12.66
N TYR A 313 0.25 6.85 -12.81
CA TYR A 313 0.96 6.19 -11.71
C TYR A 313 1.93 7.18 -11.06
N ILE A 314 1.39 8.06 -10.21
CA ILE A 314 2.15 9.14 -9.59
C ILE A 314 3.08 8.60 -8.49
N ARG A 315 2.61 7.63 -7.69
CA ARG A 315 3.38 7.12 -6.55
C ARG A 315 4.64 6.34 -6.94
N LEU A 316 4.68 5.74 -8.13
CA LEU A 316 5.92 5.14 -8.67
C LEU A 316 7.10 6.13 -8.74
N PHE A 317 6.82 7.43 -8.84
CA PHE A 317 7.85 8.46 -8.80
C PHE A 317 8.00 9.02 -7.39
N LEU A 318 6.89 9.37 -6.75
CA LEU A 318 6.91 10.07 -5.46
C LEU A 318 7.41 9.21 -4.31
N ASP A 319 7.19 7.90 -4.34
CA ASP A 319 7.67 6.96 -3.31
C ASP A 319 9.21 6.88 -3.29
N GLU A 320 9.88 7.20 -4.41
CA GLU A 320 11.35 7.24 -4.51
C GLU A 320 11.97 8.51 -3.89
N GLY A 321 11.14 9.49 -3.49
CA GLY A 321 11.55 10.63 -2.69
C GLY A 321 12.52 11.61 -3.39
N LYS A 322 13.48 12.11 -2.61
CA LYS A 322 14.39 13.20 -3.02
C LYS A 322 15.24 12.86 -4.25
N PRO A 323 15.86 11.65 -4.37
CA PRO A 323 16.62 11.29 -5.57
C PRO A 323 15.83 11.42 -6.87
N MET A 324 14.56 10.99 -6.86
CA MET A 324 13.69 11.11 -8.04
C MET A 324 13.31 12.56 -8.34
N ALA A 325 13.03 13.37 -7.32
CA ALA A 325 12.77 14.80 -7.51
C ALA A 325 13.96 15.51 -8.17
N GLU A 326 15.19 15.24 -7.71
CA GLU A 326 16.42 15.78 -8.29
C GLU A 326 16.60 15.33 -9.75
N LEU A 327 16.37 14.04 -10.04
CA LEU A 327 16.45 13.52 -11.40
C LEU A 327 15.44 14.22 -12.33
N LEU A 328 14.21 14.41 -11.87
CA LEU A 328 13.16 15.08 -12.63
C LEU A 328 13.49 16.57 -12.86
N GLN A 329 14.11 17.26 -11.90
CA GLN A 329 14.59 18.64 -12.09
C GLN A 329 15.66 18.72 -13.18
N LEU A 330 16.64 17.80 -13.16
CA LEU A 330 17.67 17.72 -14.19
C LEU A 330 17.06 17.39 -15.57
N ALA A 331 16.07 16.50 -15.61
CA ALA A 331 15.34 16.14 -16.82
C ALA A 331 14.54 17.34 -17.38
N ALA A 332 13.91 18.13 -16.51
CA ALA A 332 13.18 19.34 -16.87
C ALA A 332 14.11 20.38 -17.51
N ALA A 333 15.30 20.60 -16.94
CA ALA A 333 16.32 21.50 -17.49
C ALA A 333 16.78 21.07 -18.91
N LYS A 334 16.81 19.76 -19.18
CA LYS A 334 17.09 19.17 -20.50
C LYS A 334 15.87 19.04 -21.41
N LYS A 335 14.69 19.48 -20.96
CA LYS A 335 13.41 19.39 -21.70
C LYS A 335 13.00 17.95 -22.07
N ILE A 336 13.41 16.96 -21.28
CA ILE A 336 12.95 15.57 -21.44
C ILE A 336 11.50 15.51 -20.95
N HIS A 337 10.59 14.99 -21.80
CA HIS A 337 9.17 14.78 -21.43
C HIS A 337 8.51 15.97 -20.69
N SER A 338 8.74 17.20 -21.16
CA SER A 338 8.45 18.42 -20.40
C SER A 338 7.04 18.50 -19.79
N GLY A 339 6.01 17.99 -20.47
CA GLY A 339 4.65 17.97 -19.92
C GLY A 339 4.51 17.13 -18.66
N GLU A 340 4.89 15.85 -18.72
CA GLU A 340 4.75 14.91 -17.60
C GLU A 340 5.78 15.22 -16.49
N VAL A 341 7.02 15.54 -16.85
CA VAL A 341 8.07 15.86 -15.86
C VAL A 341 7.69 17.11 -15.04
N ASN A 342 7.26 18.20 -15.70
CA ASN A 342 6.84 19.40 -14.98
C ASN A 342 5.57 19.15 -14.14
N ARG A 343 4.66 18.28 -14.60
CA ARG A 343 3.50 17.87 -13.82
C ARG A 343 3.92 17.12 -12.55
N LEU A 344 4.83 16.14 -12.66
CA LEU A 344 5.35 15.40 -11.51
C LEU A 344 6.06 16.31 -10.51
N LEU A 345 6.90 17.24 -10.99
CA LEU A 345 7.60 18.21 -10.14
C LEU A 345 6.63 19.08 -9.33
N ARG A 346 5.58 19.62 -9.95
CA ARG A 346 4.54 20.38 -9.21
C ARG A 346 3.89 19.56 -8.10
N ILE A 347 3.69 18.25 -8.32
CA ILE A 347 3.12 17.38 -7.29
C ILE A 347 4.15 17.15 -6.18
N PHE A 348 5.42 16.92 -6.51
CA PHE A 348 6.50 16.85 -5.52
C PHE A 348 6.55 18.10 -4.63
N ASP A 349 6.50 19.29 -5.24
CA ASP A 349 6.50 20.56 -4.52
C ASP A 349 5.29 20.65 -3.58
N SER A 350 4.08 20.33 -4.06
CA SER A 350 2.86 20.35 -3.23
C SER A 350 2.88 19.37 -2.05
N VAL A 351 3.64 18.28 -2.14
CA VAL A 351 3.77 17.27 -1.08
C VAL A 351 4.86 17.67 -0.08
N GLN A 352 5.92 18.35 -0.54
CA GLN A 352 6.97 18.93 0.31
C GLN A 352 6.49 20.21 1.03
N GLU A 353 5.55 20.93 0.43
CA GLU A 353 4.89 22.13 1.00
C GLU A 353 3.80 21.80 2.02
N LYS A 354 3.52 20.52 2.36
CA LYS A 354 2.80 20.25 3.61
C LYS A 354 3.69 20.78 4.74
N PRO A 355 3.29 21.86 5.43
CA PRO A 355 4.10 22.41 6.50
C PRO A 355 4.31 21.28 7.50
N THR A 356 5.57 21.01 7.82
CA THR A 356 5.94 20.48 9.12
C THR A 356 5.06 21.18 10.13
N VAL A 357 4.11 20.45 10.73
CA VAL A 357 3.16 20.88 11.76
C VAL A 357 3.40 22.31 12.19
N THR A 358 2.89 23.28 11.42
CA THR A 358 2.53 24.55 12.03
C THR A 358 1.38 24.15 12.92
N SER A 359 1.71 23.98 14.21
CA SER A 359 0.79 24.18 15.32
C SER A 359 -0.37 25.02 14.81
N GLN A 360 -1.55 24.40 14.67
CA GLN A 360 -2.75 25.21 14.53
C GLN A 360 -2.69 26.15 15.73
N PRO A 361 -2.55 27.48 15.54
CA PRO A 361 -2.63 28.36 16.67
C PRO A 361 -4.01 28.08 17.25
N LEU A 362 -4.05 27.65 18.50
CA LEU A 362 -5.30 27.55 19.23
C LEU A 362 -6.04 28.86 18.99
N ILE A 363 -7.34 28.80 18.65
CA ILE A 363 -8.17 29.99 18.44
C ILE A 363 -7.99 30.97 19.61
N GLU A 364 -7.71 30.43 20.80
CA GLU A 364 -7.17 31.14 21.95
C GLU A 364 -5.96 30.38 22.55
N PRO A 365 -4.78 30.99 22.70
CA PRO A 365 -3.63 30.33 23.31
C PRO A 365 -3.91 29.96 24.77
N LEU A 366 -3.26 28.88 25.24
CA LEU A 366 -3.22 28.56 26.67
C LEU A 366 -2.40 29.64 27.39
N SER A 367 -2.93 30.13 28.50
CA SER A 367 -2.16 31.00 29.42
C SER A 367 -1.04 30.21 30.12
N ASP A 368 -0.04 30.91 30.65
CA ASP A 368 1.07 30.29 31.39
C ASP A 368 0.56 29.39 32.53
N ARG A 369 -0.51 29.81 33.20
CA ARG A 369 -1.14 29.04 34.28
C ARG A 369 -1.87 27.80 33.79
N GLU A 370 -2.48 27.86 32.59
CA GLU A 370 -3.12 26.70 31.96
C GLU A 370 -2.08 25.69 31.45
N LEU A 371 -0.92 26.15 30.95
CA LEU A 371 0.20 25.29 30.58
C LEU A 371 0.79 24.56 31.78
N GLU A 372 0.99 25.26 32.89
CA GLU A 372 1.48 24.67 34.15
C GLU A 372 0.52 23.61 34.69
N VAL A 373 -0.79 23.89 34.70
CA VAL A 373 -1.82 22.91 35.08
C VAL A 373 -1.83 21.71 34.11
N LEU A 374 -1.67 21.94 32.80
CA LEU A 374 -1.62 20.89 31.78
C LEU A 374 -0.42 19.95 31.97
N GLN A 375 0.75 20.47 32.36
CA GLN A 375 1.93 19.66 32.68
C GLN A 375 1.66 18.72 33.87
N TYR A 376 1.06 19.21 34.95
CA TYR A 376 0.69 18.34 36.08
C TYR A 376 -0.46 17.37 35.75
N LEU A 377 -1.36 17.72 34.83
CA LEU A 377 -2.35 16.78 34.32
C LEU A 377 -1.68 15.63 33.55
N ALA A 378 -0.60 15.90 32.82
CA ALA A 378 0.16 14.90 32.06
C ALA A 378 0.93 13.91 32.95
N THR A 379 1.31 14.31 34.17
CA THR A 379 1.99 13.42 35.14
C THR A 379 1.04 12.51 35.92
N GLY A 380 -0.28 12.63 35.71
CA GLY A 380 -1.28 11.81 36.41
C GLY A 380 -1.74 12.36 37.76
N MET A 381 -1.31 13.57 38.17
CA MET A 381 -1.73 14.16 39.46
C MET A 381 -3.24 14.44 39.53
N SER A 382 -3.86 14.26 40.70
CA SER A 382 -5.27 14.60 40.91
C SER A 382 -5.47 16.12 40.97
N ASN A 383 -6.67 16.63 40.65
CA ASN A 383 -6.92 18.08 40.72
C ASN A 383 -6.71 18.66 42.14
N GLN A 384 -6.88 17.84 43.19
CA GLN A 384 -6.57 18.24 44.56
C GLN A 384 -5.05 18.38 44.77
N ALA A 385 -4.27 17.38 44.34
CA ALA A 385 -2.82 17.44 44.43
C ALA A 385 -2.22 18.60 43.62
N ILE A 386 -2.81 18.93 42.47
CA ILE A 386 -2.42 20.10 41.67
C ILE A 386 -2.74 21.40 42.42
N ALA A 387 -3.90 21.47 43.08
CA ALA A 387 -4.30 22.64 43.86
C ALA A 387 -3.33 22.90 45.02
N ASP A 388 -2.95 21.84 45.73
CA ASP A 388 -2.00 21.88 46.83
C ASP A 388 -0.59 22.28 46.35
N GLN A 389 -0.12 21.70 45.23
CA GLN A 389 1.18 22.01 44.62
C GLN A 389 1.28 23.46 44.15
N LEU A 390 0.17 23.99 43.62
CA LEU A 390 0.10 25.32 43.03
C LEU A 390 -0.38 26.41 44.02
N PHE A 391 -0.63 26.04 45.27
CA PHE A 391 -1.17 26.90 46.34
C PHE A 391 -2.45 27.65 45.94
N VAL A 392 -3.38 26.97 45.27
CA VAL A 392 -4.68 27.51 44.82
C VAL A 392 -5.85 26.64 45.28
N SER A 393 -7.08 27.12 45.11
CA SER A 393 -8.26 26.32 45.44
C SER A 393 -8.51 25.20 44.40
N LEU A 394 -9.11 24.09 44.84
CA LEU A 394 -9.58 23.03 43.94
C LEU A 394 -10.52 23.55 42.84
N ALA A 395 -11.33 24.57 43.16
CA ALA A 395 -12.22 25.22 42.21
C ALA A 395 -11.45 25.90 41.07
N ALA A 396 -10.32 26.56 41.38
CA ALA A 396 -9.47 27.20 40.38
C ALA A 396 -8.85 26.17 39.42
N VAL A 397 -8.35 25.04 39.94
CA VAL A 397 -7.79 23.97 39.09
C VAL A 397 -8.85 23.35 38.17
N LYS A 398 -10.07 23.12 38.68
CA LYS A 398 -11.19 22.64 37.85
C LYS A 398 -11.58 23.64 36.75
N TRP A 399 -11.53 24.94 37.06
CA TRP A 399 -11.78 26.00 36.09
C TRP A 399 -10.70 26.02 34.98
N HIS A 400 -9.41 25.99 35.34
CA HIS A 400 -8.32 25.89 34.37
C HIS A 400 -8.42 24.62 33.50
N ALA A 401 -8.71 23.46 34.10
CA ALA A 401 -8.89 22.21 33.35
C ALA A 401 -10.03 22.31 32.33
N ARG A 402 -11.15 22.96 32.68
CA ARG A 402 -12.27 23.18 31.77
C ARG A 402 -11.91 24.12 30.61
N ASN A 403 -11.17 25.19 30.89
CA ASN A 403 -10.70 26.10 29.84
C ASN A 403 -9.69 25.43 28.92
N ILE A 404 -8.75 24.64 29.47
CA ILE A 404 -7.82 23.83 28.68
C ILE A 404 -8.59 22.91 27.73
N TYR A 405 -9.61 22.20 28.23
CA TYR A 405 -10.41 21.31 27.38
C TYR A 405 -11.16 22.06 26.28
N GLY A 406 -11.72 23.23 26.60
CA GLY A 406 -12.37 24.09 25.63
C GLY A 406 -11.40 24.60 24.55
N LYS A 407 -10.21 25.08 24.95
CA LYS A 407 -9.18 25.60 24.05
C LYS A 407 -8.57 24.52 23.17
N LEU A 408 -8.39 23.31 23.71
CA LEU A 408 -7.87 22.14 22.98
C LEU A 408 -8.94 21.37 22.19
N GLU A 409 -10.21 21.77 22.27
CA GLU A 409 -11.37 21.11 21.63
C GLU A 409 -11.54 19.62 22.00
N VAL A 410 -11.35 19.31 23.28
CA VAL A 410 -11.43 17.94 23.82
C VAL A 410 -12.43 17.84 24.96
N ASN A 411 -12.85 16.61 25.28
CA ASN A 411 -13.91 16.39 26.27
C ASN A 411 -13.42 15.79 27.60
N ASN A 412 -12.17 15.34 27.65
CA ASN A 412 -11.62 14.72 28.87
C ASN A 412 -10.10 14.87 28.98
N ARG A 413 -9.60 14.56 30.18
CA ARG A 413 -8.18 14.65 30.56
C ARG A 413 -7.26 13.87 29.62
N THR A 414 -7.62 12.64 29.28
CA THR A 414 -6.78 11.77 28.45
C THR A 414 -6.63 12.34 27.05
N GLN A 415 -7.74 12.83 26.47
CA GLN A 415 -7.74 13.53 25.19
C GLN A 415 -6.93 14.83 25.26
N ALA A 416 -7.04 15.60 26.34
CA ALA A 416 -6.27 16.84 26.51
C ALA A 416 -4.76 16.59 26.55
N VAL A 417 -4.30 15.55 27.25
CA VAL A 417 -2.88 15.19 27.31
C VAL A 417 -2.39 14.67 25.95
N ALA A 418 -3.18 13.84 25.27
CA ALA A 418 -2.85 13.36 23.93
C ALA A 418 -2.73 14.52 22.93
N ARG A 419 -3.73 15.41 22.90
CA ARG A 419 -3.76 16.59 22.02
C ARG A 419 -2.64 17.58 22.34
N ALA A 420 -2.29 17.76 23.61
CA ALA A 420 -1.19 18.61 24.00
C ALA A 420 0.19 18.08 23.57
N ARG A 421 0.38 16.76 23.51
CA ARG A 421 1.58 16.14 22.92
C ARG A 421 1.61 16.30 21.41
N GLU A 422 0.48 16.11 20.73
CA GLU A 422 0.37 16.37 19.28
C GLU A 422 0.71 17.82 18.91
N LEU A 423 0.35 18.78 19.78
CA LEU A 423 0.62 20.20 19.59
C LEU A 423 1.99 20.67 20.13
N GLY A 424 2.80 19.76 20.71
CA GLY A 424 4.14 20.06 21.21
C GLY A 424 4.20 20.85 22.51
N PHE A 425 3.09 20.96 23.27
CA PHE A 425 3.09 21.59 24.61
C PHE A 425 3.67 20.69 25.70
N LEU A 426 3.74 19.38 25.44
CA LEU A 426 4.27 18.35 26.33
C LEU A 426 5.25 17.49 25.56
N GLY A 427 6.43 17.26 26.16
CA GLY A 427 7.48 16.39 25.61
C GLY A 427 7.21 14.90 25.76
#